data_AF-A0A7C7LQ38-F1
#
_entry.id   AF-A0A7C7LQ38-F1
#
_cell.length_a   1.000
_cell.length_b   1.000
_cell.length_c   1.000
_cell.angle_alpha   90.00
_cell.angle_beta   90.00
_cell.angle_gamma   90.00
#
_symmetry.space_group_name_H-M   'P 1'
#
loop_
_entity.id
_entity.type
_entity.pdbx_description
1 polymer ?
#
loop_
_entity_poly.entity_id
_entity_poly.type
_entity_poly.pdbx_seq_one_letter_code
_entity_poly.pdbx_strand_id
1 'polypeptide(L)'
;MPGLYVTGNLYLPKDLQDPAPTILYVCGHGPVKINNISYGNKVHYQHHGAWFARNGYVCLVIDTLQLGEIEGIHHGTYNHNMWWWNSRGYSSSGVEV
;
A
#
# COMPACT_ATOMS: atom_id res chain seq x y z
N MET A 1 3.12 8.62 12.96
CA MET A 1 4.54 8.42 13.30
C MET A 1 5.38 9.31 12.41
N PRO A 2 6.25 10.19 12.94
CA PRO A 2 7.26 10.87 12.15
C PRO A 2 8.17 9.84 11.45
N GLY A 3 8.43 9.99 10.16
CA GLY A 3 9.29 9.08 9.39
C GLY A 3 8.63 7.78 8.92
N LEU A 4 7.30 7.67 8.98
CA LEU A 4 6.59 6.57 8.32
C LEU A 4 6.47 6.84 6.82
N TYR A 5 6.83 5.85 6.01
CA TYR A 5 6.74 5.90 4.55
C TYR A 5 5.79 4.83 4.05
N VAL A 6 4.97 5.19 3.07
CA VAL A 6 4.15 4.27 2.27
C VAL A 6 4.62 4.41 0.84
N THR A 7 4.95 3.30 0.19
CA THR A 7 5.40 3.32 -1.20
C THR A 7 4.22 3.13 -2.15
N GLY A 8 4.39 3.60 -3.38
CA GLY A 8 3.33 3.56 -4.38
C GLY A 8 3.88 3.71 -5.79
N ASN A 9 3.09 3.24 -6.75
CA ASN A 9 3.38 3.36 -8.18
C ASN A 9 2.35 4.27 -8.82
N LEU A 10 2.81 5.29 -9.54
CA LEU A 10 1.96 6.16 -10.34
C LEU A 10 1.91 5.65 -11.80
N TYR A 11 0.71 5.32 -12.25
CA TYR A 11 0.44 4.92 -13.63
C TYR A 11 -0.21 6.08 -14.38
N LEU A 12 0.33 6.41 -15.55
CA LEU A 12 -0.12 7.51 -16.39
C LEU A 12 -0.62 6.97 -17.74
N PRO A 13 -1.69 7.55 -18.31
CA PRO A 13 -2.02 7.36 -19.71
C PRO A 13 -0.82 7.72 -20.60
N LYS A 14 -0.68 7.02 -21.74
CA LYS A 14 0.32 7.40 -22.74
C LYS A 14 -0.01 8.76 -23.32
N ASP A 15 1.02 9.56 -23.58
CA ASP A 15 0.91 10.86 -24.24
C ASP A 15 -0.06 11.83 -23.54
N LEU A 16 -0.11 11.78 -22.20
CA LEU A 16 -0.94 12.66 -21.38
C LEU A 16 -0.44 14.12 -21.47
N GLN A 17 -1.23 14.99 -22.11
CA GLN A 17 -0.88 16.41 -22.29
C GLN A 17 -1.61 17.35 -21.31
N ASP A 18 -2.81 16.96 -20.87
CA ASP A 18 -3.67 17.75 -19.99
C ASP A 18 -3.97 16.97 -18.69
N PRO A 19 -4.37 17.63 -17.59
CA PRO A 19 -4.79 16.95 -16.36
C PRO A 19 -5.89 15.91 -16.62
N ALA A 20 -5.75 14.74 -16.01
CA ALA A 20 -6.72 13.65 -16.12
C ALA A 20 -7.30 13.27 -14.75
N PRO A 21 -8.52 12.68 -14.72
CA PRO A 21 -9.10 12.14 -13.49
C PRO A 21 -8.15 11.13 -12.83
N THR A 22 -7.99 11.25 -11.51
CA THR A 22 -7.04 10.44 -10.74
C THR A 22 -7.76 9.49 -9.80
N ILE A 23 -7.31 8.24 -9.79
CA ILE A 23 -7.75 7.19 -8.88
C ILE A 23 -6.66 6.97 -7.83
N LEU A 24 -7.04 7.02 -6.55
CA LEU A 24 -6.24 6.47 -5.47
C LEU A 24 -6.67 5.02 -5.25
N TYR A 25 -5.81 4.08 -5.63
CA TYR A 25 -6.08 2.66 -5.50
C TYR A 25 -5.44 2.11 -4.22
N VAL A 26 -6.27 1.61 -3.31
CA VAL A 26 -5.85 0.97 -2.06
C VAL A 26 -5.81 -0.53 -2.25
N CYS A 27 -4.66 -1.14 -2.00
CA CYS A 27 -4.45 -2.58 -2.18
C CYS A 27 -5.14 -3.43 -1.11
N GLY A 28 -5.53 -4.65 -1.51
CA GLY A 28 -5.96 -5.71 -0.59
C GLY A 28 -4.80 -6.58 -0.10
N HIS A 29 -5.12 -7.73 0.49
CA HIS A 29 -4.14 -8.65 1.10
C HIS A 29 -3.45 -9.58 0.07
N GLY A 30 -2.81 -9.00 -0.94
CA GLY A 30 -2.06 -9.73 -1.98
C GLY A 30 -0.54 -9.55 -1.84
N PRO A 31 0.13 -10.23 -0.89
CA PRO A 31 1.57 -10.05 -0.68
C PRO A 31 2.40 -10.57 -1.87
N VAL A 32 3.48 -9.87 -2.20
CA VAL A 32 4.47 -10.32 -3.18
C VAL A 32 5.85 -10.33 -2.52
N LYS A 33 6.38 -11.54 -2.29
CA LYS A 33 7.70 -11.76 -1.70
C LYS A 33 8.52 -12.75 -2.52
N ILE A 34 9.77 -12.39 -2.81
CA ILE A 34 10.73 -13.25 -3.50
C ILE A 34 12.01 -13.26 -2.67
N ASN A 35 12.53 -14.44 -2.34
CA ASN A 35 13.74 -14.59 -1.53
C ASN A 35 13.73 -13.77 -0.23
N ASN A 36 12.58 -13.75 0.46
CA ASN A 36 12.34 -12.98 1.68
C ASN A 36 12.44 -11.44 1.53
N ILE A 37 12.39 -10.91 0.31
CA ILE A 37 12.31 -9.48 0.01
C ILE A 37 10.86 -9.17 -0.37
N SER A 38 10.25 -8.17 0.30
CA SER A 38 8.93 -7.66 -0.05
C SER A 38 9.01 -6.72 -1.25
N TYR A 39 8.15 -6.95 -2.24
CA TYR A 39 7.96 -6.07 -3.39
C TYR A 39 6.70 -5.20 -3.24
N GLY A 40 6.00 -5.34 -2.11
CA GLY A 40 4.75 -4.65 -1.84
C GLY A 40 3.56 -5.27 -2.55
N ASN A 41 2.40 -5.22 -1.89
CA ASN A 41 1.16 -5.72 -2.45
C ASN A 41 0.68 -4.90 -3.66
N LYS A 42 1.16 -3.67 -3.87
CA LYS A 42 0.91 -2.93 -5.13
C LYS A 42 1.38 -3.68 -6.37
N VAL A 43 2.38 -4.55 -6.26
CA VAL A 43 2.84 -5.39 -7.39
C VAL A 43 1.81 -6.45 -7.75
N HIS A 44 1.09 -7.02 -6.78
CA HIS A 44 -0.01 -7.92 -7.06
C HIS A 44 -1.12 -7.21 -7.86
N TYR A 45 -1.40 -5.95 -7.50
CA TYR A 45 -2.45 -5.13 -8.11
C TYR A 45 -1.98 -4.24 -9.27
N GLN A 46 -0.75 -4.39 -9.76
CA GLN A 46 -0.21 -3.53 -10.82
C GLN A 46 -1.06 -3.54 -12.10
N HIS A 47 -1.77 -4.64 -12.35
CA HIS A 47 -2.68 -4.80 -13.48
C HIS A 47 -3.87 -3.82 -13.42
N HIS A 48 -4.34 -3.44 -12.23
CA HIS A 48 -5.38 -2.40 -12.08
C HIS A 48 -4.85 -1.02 -12.44
N GLY A 49 -3.68 -0.63 -11.92
CA GLY A 49 -3.03 0.64 -12.27
C GLY A 49 -2.79 0.76 -13.77
N ALA A 50 -2.25 -0.31 -14.39
CA ALA A 50 -2.05 -0.37 -15.83
C ALA A 50 -3.36 -0.33 -16.63
N TRP A 51 -4.43 -0.97 -16.14
CA TRP A 51 -5.75 -0.93 -16.80
C TRP A 51 -6.34 0.49 -16.77
N PHE A 52 -6.32 1.17 -15.63
CA PHE A 52 -6.83 2.54 -15.50
C PHE A 52 -6.06 3.53 -16.40
N ALA A 53 -4.73 3.45 -16.40
CA ALA A 53 -3.89 4.24 -17.30
C ALA A 53 -4.22 4.04 -18.78
N ARG A 54 -4.45 2.79 -19.21
CA ARG A 54 -4.86 2.48 -20.59
C ARG A 54 -6.26 3.01 -20.95
N ASN A 55 -7.08 3.36 -19.96
CA ASN A 55 -8.43 3.89 -20.13
C ASN A 55 -8.52 5.39 -19.84
N GLY A 56 -7.38 6.11 -19.82
CA GLY A 56 -7.35 7.57 -19.69
C GLY A 56 -7.38 8.11 -18.27
N TYR A 57 -7.22 7.25 -17.26
CA TYR A 57 -7.16 7.66 -15.85
C TYR A 57 -5.72 7.66 -15.34
N VAL A 58 -5.36 8.65 -14.54
CA VAL A 58 -4.16 8.53 -13.68
C VAL A 58 -4.50 7.60 -12.53
N CYS A 59 -3.60 6.70 -12.14
CA CYS A 59 -3.82 5.81 -11.01
C CYS A 59 -2.60 5.78 -10.10
N LEU A 60 -2.76 6.19 -8.85
CA LEU A 60 -1.77 6.00 -7.81
C LEU A 60 -2.15 4.76 -7.00
N VAL A 61 -1.35 3.70 -7.14
CA VAL A 61 -1.51 2.47 -6.37
C VAL A 61 -0.57 2.53 -5.17
N ILE A 62 -1.10 2.44 -3.95
CA ILE A 62 -0.30 2.47 -2.72
C ILE A 62 -0.29 1.11 -2.03
N ASP A 63 0.84 0.79 -1.41
CA ASP A 63 0.97 -0.39 -0.56
C ASP A 63 0.11 -0.28 0.71
N THR A 64 -0.24 -1.42 1.29
CA THR A 64 -0.81 -1.44 2.64
C THR A 64 0.26 -1.38 3.72
N LEU A 65 -0.17 -1.03 4.92
CA LEU A 65 0.65 -0.92 6.11
C LEU A 65 1.42 -2.21 6.47
N GLN A 66 0.80 -3.39 6.31
CA GLN A 66 1.41 -4.66 6.68
C GLN A 66 2.24 -5.29 5.55
N LEU A 67 1.74 -5.22 4.31
CA LEU A 67 2.22 -6.04 3.20
C LEU A 67 2.90 -5.22 2.10
N GLY A 68 3.33 -4.00 2.43
CA GLY A 68 4.05 -3.11 1.52
C GLY A 68 5.51 -3.49 1.31
N GLU A 69 6.21 -2.71 0.48
CA GLU A 69 7.68 -2.79 0.40
C GLU A 69 8.35 -2.52 1.74
N ILE A 70 7.74 -1.63 2.53
CA ILE A 70 8.11 -1.34 3.92
C ILE A 70 7.04 -1.99 4.78
N GLU A 71 7.31 -3.22 5.23
CA GLU A 71 6.37 -3.98 6.05
C GLU A 71 6.33 -3.46 7.47
N GLY A 72 5.14 -3.45 8.06
CA GLY A 72 4.92 -3.15 9.47
C GLY A 72 3.89 -4.07 10.11
N ILE A 73 3.67 -3.87 11.40
CA ILE A 73 2.66 -4.58 12.17
C ILE A 73 1.48 -3.64 12.45
N HIS A 74 0.26 -4.19 12.31
CA HIS A 74 -1.00 -3.51 12.67
C HIS A 74 -2.03 -4.45 13.32
N HIS A 75 -1.57 -5.57 13.87
CA HIS A 75 -2.41 -6.63 14.45
C HIS A 75 -1.92 -7.05 15.85
N GLY A 76 -1.50 -6.07 16.67
CA GLY A 76 -0.80 -6.28 17.94
C GLY A 76 -1.50 -7.24 18.89
N THR A 77 -2.77 -6.99 19.21
CA THR A 77 -3.55 -7.87 20.12
C THR A 77 -4.07 -9.13 19.43
N TYR A 78 -4.21 -9.12 18.11
CA TYR A 78 -4.76 -10.25 17.36
C TYR A 78 -3.75 -11.41 17.23
N ASN A 79 -2.51 -11.11 16.78
CA ASN A 79 -1.53 -12.13 16.43
C ASN A 79 -0.14 -11.97 17.10
N HIS A 80 0.07 -10.91 17.89
CA HIS A 80 1.39 -10.62 18.49
C HIS A 80 1.39 -10.58 20.03
N ASN A 81 0.28 -10.92 20.70
CA ASN A 81 0.14 -10.89 22.16
C ASN A 81 0.55 -9.55 22.81
N MET A 82 0.45 -8.44 22.06
CA MET A 82 0.81 -7.12 22.55
C MET A 82 -0.37 -6.53 23.35
N TRP A 83 -0.65 -7.04 24.55
CA TRP A 83 -1.80 -6.56 25.34
C TRP A 83 -1.69 -5.08 25.78
N TRP A 84 -0.45 -4.56 25.82
CA TRP A 84 -0.14 -3.15 26.08
C TRP A 84 -0.40 -2.22 24.89
N TRP A 85 -0.79 -2.77 23.73
CA TRP A 85 -0.88 -2.08 22.44
C TRP A 85 -1.81 -0.88 22.44
N ASN A 86 -3.05 -1.08 22.89
CA ASN A 86 -4.05 -0.01 22.99
C ASN A 86 -3.60 1.09 23.95
N SER A 87 -2.89 0.73 25.04
CA SER A 87 -2.39 1.69 26.04
C SER A 87 -1.28 2.61 25.48
N ARG A 88 -0.64 2.25 24.37
CA ARG A 88 0.33 3.11 23.65
C ARG A 88 -0.31 3.92 22.53
N GLY A 89 -1.63 3.83 22.35
CA GLY A 89 -2.37 4.55 21.31
C GLY A 89 -2.32 3.90 19.93
N TYR A 90 -1.90 2.63 19.84
CA TYR A 90 -1.87 1.88 18.60
C TYR A 90 -3.24 1.28 18.25
N SER A 91 -3.50 1.04 16.96
CA SER A 91 -4.75 0.45 16.48
C SER A 91 -4.58 -0.15 15.09
N SER A 92 -5.42 -1.11 14.73
CA SER A 92 -5.38 -1.80 13.43
C SER A 92 -5.55 -0.92 12.18
N SER A 93 -5.91 0.35 12.37
CA SER A 93 -6.00 1.35 11.31
C SER A 93 -4.66 2.04 11.01
N GLY A 94 -3.58 1.79 11.77
CA GLY A 94 -2.27 2.43 11.60
C GLY A 94 -1.09 1.45 11.65
N VAL A 95 0.08 1.88 11.15
CA VAL A 95 1.36 1.17 11.38
C VAL A 95 1.94 1.58 12.72
N GLU A 96 2.59 0.63 13.38
CA GLU A 96 2.96 0.73 14.78
C GLU A 96 4.46 0.51 14.98
N VAL A 97 5.03 -0.43 14.21
CA VAL A 97 6.44 -0.57 13.81
C VAL A 97 6.53 -1.49 12.59
#